data_AF-A0A976JHN5-F1
#
_entry.id   AF-A0A976JHN5-F1
#
_cell.length_a   1.000
_cell.length_b   1.000
_cell.length_c   1.000
_cell.angle_alpha   90.00
_cell.angle_beta   90.00
_cell.angle_gamma   90.00
#
_symmetry.space_group_name_H-M   'P 1'
#
loop_
_entity.id
_entity.type
_entity.pdbx_description
1 polymer ?
#
loop_
_entity_poly.entity_id
_entity_poly.type
_entity_poly.pdbx_seq_one_letter_code
_entity_poly.pdbx_strand_id
1 'polypeptide(L)'
;MLGRWLWYGDYLFFISVDNILFFGGVGFFSVSISYLLAITFNYLVNYKWTFVASVGHNLAVGKYLVMVSIGGVLNASVVSLGLGLKFNFLLVQMVAIAAICFFNYFMSRKWVYVSS
;
A
#
# COMPACT_ATOMS: atom_id res chain seq x y z
N MET A 1 -11.79 16.01 6.76
CA MET A 1 -11.61 14.89 7.72
C MET A 1 -11.49 13.51 7.03
N LEU A 2 -11.00 13.42 5.77
CA LEU A 2 -11.02 12.17 4.97
C LEU A 2 -9.65 11.48 4.82
N GLY A 3 -8.61 12.02 5.46
CA GLY A 3 -7.23 11.56 5.29
C GLY A 3 -6.67 10.76 6.46
N ARG A 4 -7.46 10.17 7.37
CA ARG A 4 -6.91 9.36 8.50
C ARG A 4 -6.97 7.85 8.24
N TRP A 5 -7.91 7.38 7.43
CA TRP A 5 -8.16 5.93 7.24
C TRP A 5 -7.36 5.31 6.10
N LEU A 6 -7.00 6.11 5.09
CA LEU A 6 -6.12 5.72 3.97
C LEU A 6 -4.73 5.24 4.44
N TRP A 7 -4.26 5.72 5.60
CA TRP A 7 -2.88 5.57 6.04
C TRP A 7 -2.68 4.38 6.96
N TYR A 8 -3.67 4.06 7.79
CA TYR A 8 -3.54 3.00 8.79
C TYR A 8 -3.45 1.60 8.17
N GLY A 9 -4.25 1.31 7.13
CA GLY A 9 -4.26 -0.01 6.49
C GLY A 9 -2.95 -0.34 5.77
N ASP A 10 -2.45 0.62 4.98
CA ASP A 10 -1.21 0.45 4.22
C ASP A 10 0.00 0.41 5.17
N TYR A 11 0.06 1.30 6.16
CA TYR A 11 1.12 1.34 7.18
C TYR A 11 1.21 0.05 8.00
N LEU A 12 0.08 -0.48 8.47
CA LEU A 12 0.03 -1.73 9.24
C LEU A 12 0.48 -2.93 8.40
N PHE A 13 0.17 -2.94 7.10
CA PHE A 13 0.63 -3.99 6.20
C PHE A 13 2.15 -3.93 5.99
N PHE A 14 2.71 -2.77 5.64
CA PHE A 14 4.15 -2.65 5.39
C PHE A 14 4.96 -3.03 6.63
N ILE A 15 4.56 -2.54 7.81
CA ILE A 15 5.17 -2.96 9.07
C ILE A 15 5.04 -4.48 9.29
N SER A 16 3.91 -5.09 8.96
CA SER A 16 3.73 -6.55 9.12
C SER A 16 4.62 -7.38 8.18
N VAL A 17 4.84 -6.92 6.94
CA VAL A 17 5.74 -7.57 5.97
C VAL A 17 7.19 -7.46 6.40
N ASP A 18 7.62 -6.26 6.79
CA ASP A 18 9.00 -6.00 7.20
C ASP A 18 9.34 -6.75 8.50
N ASN A 19 8.37 -6.87 9.42
CA ASN A 19 8.53 -7.68 10.62
C ASN A 19 8.62 -9.19 10.34
N ILE A 20 7.95 -9.75 9.32
CA ILE A 20 8.17 -11.16 8.95
C ILE A 20 9.57 -11.37 8.39
N LEU A 21 10.00 -10.48 7.50
CA LEU A 21 11.31 -10.58 6.85
C LEU A 21 12.45 -10.45 7.87
N PHE A 22 12.25 -9.68 8.95
CA PHE A 22 13.25 -9.48 10.01
C PHE A 22 13.16 -10.45 11.20
N PHE A 23 11.97 -10.89 11.63
CA PHE A 23 11.80 -11.64 12.91
C PHE A 23 11.53 -13.14 12.77
N GLY A 24 11.48 -13.69 11.56
CA GLY A 24 11.57 -15.14 11.34
C GLY A 24 10.43 -15.97 11.96
N GLY A 25 9.43 -16.30 11.13
CA GLY A 25 8.93 -17.68 11.14
C GLY A 25 7.52 -17.99 11.65
N VAL A 26 6.68 -17.03 12.07
CA VAL A 26 5.27 -17.31 12.37
C VAL A 26 4.30 -16.53 11.48
N GLY A 27 3.98 -17.15 10.34
CA GLY A 27 2.69 -16.94 9.68
C GLY A 27 2.69 -16.14 8.39
N PHE A 28 3.36 -16.65 7.33
CA PHE A 28 3.09 -16.21 5.95
C PHE A 28 1.58 -16.17 5.65
N PHE A 29 0.82 -17.14 6.17
CA PHE A 29 -0.64 -17.17 6.08
C PHE A 29 -1.31 -16.01 6.83
N SER A 30 -0.87 -15.70 8.04
CA SER A 30 -1.45 -14.62 8.86
C SER A 30 -1.29 -13.25 8.19
N VAL A 31 -0.11 -12.98 7.62
CA VAL A 31 0.14 -11.69 6.95
C VAL A 31 -0.44 -11.65 5.55
N SER A 32 -0.51 -12.78 4.84
CA SER A 32 -1.26 -12.83 3.57
C SER A 32 -2.75 -12.53 3.80
N ILE A 33 -3.36 -13.10 4.85
CA ILE A 33 -4.76 -12.83 5.20
C ILE A 33 -4.94 -11.38 5.65
N SER A 34 -4.08 -10.89 6.54
CA SER A 34 -4.13 -9.50 7.02
C SER A 34 -3.95 -8.50 5.87
N TYR A 35 -3.09 -8.82 4.91
CA TYR A 35 -2.90 -8.04 3.72
C TYR A 35 -4.13 -7.99 2.84
N LEU A 36 -4.69 -9.16 2.52
CA LEU A 36 -5.88 -9.28 1.69
C LEU A 36 -7.04 -8.49 2.30
N LEU A 37 -7.21 -8.57 3.63
CA LEU A 37 -8.20 -7.78 4.35
C LEU A 37 -7.93 -6.27 4.27
N ALA A 38 -6.68 -5.84 4.50
CA ALA A 38 -6.28 -4.44 4.43
C ALA A 38 -6.50 -3.84 3.04
N ILE A 39 -6.03 -4.51 1.98
CA ILE A 39 -6.17 -4.01 0.60
C ILE A 39 -7.63 -4.01 0.15
N THR A 40 -8.43 -4.99 0.60
CA THR A 40 -9.86 -5.06 0.26
C THR A 40 -10.62 -3.93 0.95
N PHE A 41 -10.37 -3.71 2.24
CA PHE A 41 -10.96 -2.60 2.97
C PHE A 41 -10.57 -1.24 2.35
N ASN A 42 -9.28 -1.07 2.07
CA ASN A 42 -8.74 0.14 1.45
C ASN A 42 -9.38 0.40 0.07
N TYR A 43 -9.51 -0.64 -0.76
CA TYR A 43 -10.21 -0.56 -2.04
C TYR A 43 -11.69 -0.17 -1.90
N LEU A 44 -12.43 -0.82 -1.00
CA LEU A 44 -13.87 -0.56 -0.82
C LEU A 44 -14.14 0.88 -0.36
N VAL A 45 -13.35 1.36 0.59
CA VAL A 45 -13.44 2.75 1.08
C VAL A 45 -13.12 3.71 -0.05
N ASN A 46 -12.05 3.47 -0.81
CA ASN A 46 -11.66 4.37 -1.89
C ASN A 46 -12.64 4.36 -3.08
N TYR A 47 -13.17 3.20 -3.43
CA TYR A 47 -14.12 3.04 -4.52
C TYR A 47 -15.48 3.67 -4.18
N LYS A 48 -16.01 3.41 -2.98
CA LYS A 48 -17.36 3.87 -2.59
C LYS A 48 -17.41 5.28 -2.00
N TRP A 49 -16.38 5.70 -1.26
CA TRP A 49 -16.43 6.94 -0.49
C TRP A 49 -15.40 7.99 -0.93
N THR A 50 -14.15 7.63 -1.15
CA THR A 50 -13.10 8.64 -1.40
C THR A 50 -13.15 9.23 -2.81
N PHE A 51 -13.32 8.39 -3.82
CA PHE A 51 -13.19 8.82 -5.22
C PHE A 51 -14.49 8.76 -6.02
N VAL A 52 -15.58 8.20 -5.45
CA VAL A 52 -16.88 8.01 -6.12
C VAL A 52 -16.66 7.52 -7.55
N ALA A 53 -16.05 6.35 -7.67
CA ALA A 53 -15.47 5.89 -8.93
C ALA A 53 -16.51 5.89 -10.07
N SER A 54 -16.19 6.56 -11.18
CA SER A 54 -17.02 6.56 -12.39
C SER A 54 -16.84 5.32 -13.26
N VAL A 55 -15.87 4.46 -12.91
CA VAL A 55 -15.45 3.30 -13.69
C VAL A 55 -16.06 2.00 -13.14
N GLY A 56 -16.33 1.04 -14.03
CA GLY A 56 -16.88 -0.26 -13.65
C GLY A 56 -15.99 -1.03 -12.66
N HIS A 57 -16.62 -1.69 -11.69
CA HIS A 57 -15.95 -2.35 -10.56
C HIS A 57 -14.80 -3.27 -10.97
N ASN A 58 -14.99 -4.11 -11.99
CA ASN A 58 -13.97 -5.06 -12.45
C ASN A 58 -12.70 -4.37 -12.98
N LEU A 59 -12.86 -3.23 -13.66
CA LEU A 59 -11.74 -2.45 -14.18
C LEU A 59 -11.00 -1.72 -13.06
N ALA A 60 -11.73 -1.18 -12.08
CA ALA A 60 -11.14 -0.55 -10.90
C ALA A 60 -10.34 -1.53 -10.04
N VAL A 61 -10.86 -2.76 -9.82
CA VAL A 61 -10.13 -3.81 -9.08
C VAL A 61 -8.82 -4.15 -9.80
N GLY A 62 -8.86 -4.36 -11.12
CA GLY A 62 -7.65 -4.67 -11.89
C GLY A 62 -6.58 -3.59 -11.80
N LYS A 63 -6.96 -2.32 -12.01
CA LYS A 63 -6.05 -1.18 -11.88
C LYS A 63 -5.51 -1.03 -10.46
N TYR A 64 -6.35 -1.25 -9.45
CA TYR A 64 -5.97 -1.18 -8.04
C TYR A 64 -4.96 -2.28 -7.67
N LEU A 65 -5.17 -3.53 -8.12
CA LEU A 65 -4.21 -4.61 -7.90
C LEU A 65 -2.85 -4.31 -8.53
N VAL A 66 -2.83 -3.80 -9.77
CA VAL A 66 -1.58 -3.37 -10.42
C VAL A 66 -0.89 -2.26 -9.64
N MET A 67 -1.64 -1.24 -9.20
CA MET A 67 -1.10 -0.16 -8.37
C MET A 67 -0.47 -0.70 -7.08
N VAL A 68 -1.18 -1.57 -6.36
CA VAL A 68 -0.70 -2.16 -5.11
C VAL A 68 0.56 -3.01 -5.33
N SER A 69 0.62 -3.79 -6.41
CA SER A 69 1.82 -4.55 -6.78
C SER A 69 3.04 -3.65 -7.07
N ILE A 70 2.85 -2.60 -7.87
CA ILE A 70 3.91 -1.62 -8.15
C ILE A 70 4.35 -0.93 -6.86
N GLY A 71 3.38 -0.58 -6.02
CA GLY A 71 3.61 0.02 -4.72
C GLY A 71 4.47 -0.85 -3.80
N GLY A 72 4.21 -2.15 -3.75
CA GLY A 72 5.03 -3.11 -3.01
C GLY A 72 6.48 -3.13 -3.49
N VAL A 73 6.70 -3.16 -4.81
CA VAL A 73 8.05 -3.13 -5.41
C VAL A 73 8.77 -1.81 -5.10
N LEU A 74 8.07 -0.69 -5.19
CA LEU A 74 8.60 0.65 -4.85
C LEU A 74 9.03 0.72 -3.38
N ASN A 75 8.17 0.26 -2.47
CA ASN A 75 8.47 0.24 -1.05
C ASN A 75 9.72 -0.61 -0.74
N ALA A 76 9.76 -1.85 -1.25
CA ALA A 76 10.91 -2.73 -1.07
C ALA A 76 12.20 -2.14 -1.65
N SER A 77 12.11 -1.44 -2.79
CA SER A 77 13.26 -0.76 -3.40
C SER A 77 13.79 0.39 -2.52
N VAL A 78 12.90 1.22 -1.98
CA VAL A 78 13.28 2.33 -1.08
C VAL A 78 13.92 1.79 0.20
N VAL A 79 13.34 0.74 0.79
CA VAL A 79 13.89 0.10 1.99
C VAL A 79 15.26 -0.51 1.70
N SER A 80 15.40 -1.27 0.62
CA SER A 80 16.66 -1.91 0.22
C SER A 80 17.77 -0.88 -0.04
N LEU A 81 17.47 0.20 -0.76
CA LEU A 81 18.42 1.28 -1.02
C LEU A 81 18.81 2.02 0.27
N GLY A 82 17.85 2.34 1.13
CA GLY A 82 18.10 3.04 2.39
C GLY A 82 19.00 2.23 3.34
N LEU A 83 18.76 0.92 3.44
CA LEU A 83 19.59 0.01 4.23
C LEU A 83 20.97 -0.20 3.61
N GLY A 84 21.07 -0.26 2.28
CA GLY A 84 22.35 -0.32 1.56
C GLY A 84 23.24 0.90 1.82
N LEU A 85 22.63 2.07 2.04
CA LEU A 85 23.31 3.32 2.42
C LEU A 85 23.59 3.41 3.93
N LYS A 86 23.31 2.36 4.71
CA LYS A 86 23.46 2.28 6.18
C LYS A 86 22.66 3.33 6.95
N PHE A 87 21.58 3.85 6.38
CA PHE A 87 20.66 4.70 7.12
C PHE A 87 19.93 3.92 8.21
N ASN A 88 19.49 4.62 9.26
CA ASN A 88 18.70 4.01 10.32
C ASN A 88 17.38 3.47 9.74
N PHE A 89 17.04 2.23 10.06
CA PHE A 89 15.81 1.56 9.61
C PHE A 89 14.56 2.43 9.81
N LEU A 90 14.44 3.13 10.94
CA LEU A 90 13.29 3.99 11.21
C LEU A 90 13.17 5.16 10.22
N LEU A 91 14.30 5.78 9.86
CA LEU A 91 14.32 6.88 8.87
C LEU A 91 13.95 6.36 7.48
N VAL A 92 14.53 5.22 7.10
CA VAL A 92 14.25 4.57 5.81
C VAL A 92 12.77 4.19 5.71
N GLN A 93 12.21 3.63 6.78
CA GLN A 93 10.80 3.24 6.84
C GLN A 93 9.88 4.45 6.69
N MET A 94 10.16 5.57 7.38
CA MET A 94 9.36 6.79 7.24
C MET A 94 9.36 7.32 5.80
N VAL A 95 10.52 7.30 5.13
CA VAL A 95 10.63 7.73 3.73
C VAL A 95 9.88 6.77 2.81
N ALA A 96 10.00 5.46 3.02
CA ALA A 96 9.27 4.45 2.25
C ALA A 96 7.75 4.61 2.38
N ILE A 97 7.26 4.87 3.60
CA ILE A 97 5.84 5.14 3.87
C ILE A 97 5.38 6.42 3.19
N ALA A 98 6.15 7.51 3.29
CA ALA A 98 5.79 8.75 2.61
C ALA A 98 5.71 8.53 1.09
N ALA A 99 6.73 7.89 0.50
CA ALA A 99 6.79 7.61 -0.93
C ALA A 99 5.61 6.76 -1.40
N ILE A 100 5.29 5.67 -0.69
CA ILE A 100 4.18 4.80 -1.07
C ILE A 100 2.83 5.50 -0.95
N CYS A 101 2.64 6.34 0.06
CA CYS A 101 1.40 7.07 0.22
C CYS A 101 1.20 8.12 -0.88
N PHE A 102 2.26 8.83 -1.27
CA PHE A 102 2.21 9.72 -2.43
C PHE A 102 1.87 8.94 -3.70
N PHE A 103 2.54 7.82 -3.94
CA PHE A 103 2.30 6.97 -5.10
C PHE A 103 0.84 6.48 -5.15
N ASN A 104 0.35 5.88 -4.06
CA ASN A 104 -1.02 5.35 -3.96
C ASN A 104 -2.05 6.45 -4.16
N TYR A 105 -1.85 7.64 -3.60
CA TYR A 105 -2.75 8.78 -3.78
C TYR A 105 -2.80 9.25 -5.24
N PHE A 106 -1.64 9.47 -5.87
CA PHE A 106 -1.57 9.95 -7.24
C PHE A 106 -2.15 8.95 -8.24
N MET A 107 -1.81 7.67 -8.11
CA MET A 107 -2.34 6.60 -8.96
C MET A 107 -3.84 6.41 -8.77
N SER A 108 -4.31 6.40 -7.52
CA SER A 108 -5.74 6.28 -7.22
C SER A 108 -6.53 7.42 -7.85
N ARG A 109 -6.05 8.66 -7.70
CA ARG A 109 -6.71 9.86 -8.20
C ARG A 109 -6.68 10.00 -9.72
N LYS A 110 -5.57 9.66 -10.37
CA LYS A 110 -5.37 9.92 -11.81
C LYS A 110 -5.69 8.73 -12.70
N TRP A 111 -5.68 7.51 -12.18
CA TRP A 111 -5.70 6.32 -13.02
C TRP A 111 -6.71 5.26 -12.57
N VAL A 112 -6.66 4.83 -11.30
CA VAL A 112 -7.45 3.68 -10.81
C VAL A 112 -8.95 3.96 -10.87
N TYR A 113 -9.38 5.13 -10.39
CA TYR A 113 -10.80 5.49 -10.28
C TYR A 113 -11.29 6.41 -11.42
N VAL A 114 -10.46 6.61 -12.45
CA VAL A 114 -10.80 7.42 -13.63
C VAL A 114 -11.17 6.50 -14.79
N SER A 115 -12.25 6.84 -15.50
CA SER A 115 -12.82 6.04 -16.59
C SER A 115 -12.16 6.24 -17.96
N SER A 116 -10.90 6.71 -17.99
CA SER A 116 -10.14 6.91 -19.25
C SER A 116 -10.20 5.71 -20.18
#